data_AF-A0A843I7H4-F1
#
_entry.id   AF-A0A843I7H4-F1
#
_cell.length_a   1.000
_cell.length_b   1.000
_cell.length_c   1.000
_cell.angle_alpha   90.00
_cell.angle_beta   90.00
_cell.angle_gamma   90.00
#
_symmetry.space_group_name_H-M   'P 1'
#
loop_
_entity.id
_entity.type
_entity.pdbx_description
1 polymer ?
#
loop_
_entity_poly.entity_id
_entity_poly.type
_entity_poly.pdbx_seq_one_letter_code
_entity_poly.pdbx_strand_id
1 'polypeptide(L)'
;MKTLVGHTSTHAGALPDCILSTQRVERHNVLVVYMTFLIIISFVLLSVSGVLLVYRFTFGLSQGAVQALLIAHDVGFVLALIFVFLHLFASLHPTNRPLLNAMFGNGRVPLDWAEKYFGAFVRRHGRRATG
;
A
#
# COMPACT_ATOMS: atom_id res chain seq x y z
N MET A 1 42.02 26.92 -27.51
CA MET A 1 41.92 27.18 -26.05
C MET A 1 40.60 27.93 -25.80
N LYS A 2 39.55 27.25 -25.35
CA LYS A 2 38.28 27.87 -24.94
C LYS A 2 37.96 27.37 -23.53
N THR A 3 37.89 28.33 -22.62
CA THR A 3 37.65 28.19 -21.19
C THR A 3 36.18 27.86 -20.91
N LEU A 4 35.97 26.82 -20.09
CA LEU A 4 34.70 26.50 -19.45
C LEU A 4 34.63 27.27 -18.13
N VAL A 5 33.74 28.26 -18.01
CA VAL A 5 33.24 28.74 -16.72
C VAL A 5 31.75 29.01 -16.85
N GLY A 6 30.99 28.34 -15.99
CA GLY A 6 29.53 28.36 -15.98
C GLY A 6 28.93 29.71 -15.57
N HIS A 7 27.66 29.86 -15.93
CA HIS A 7 26.75 30.79 -15.27
C HIS A 7 25.39 30.10 -15.09
N THR A 8 25.20 29.64 -13.86
CA THR A 8 23.96 29.64 -13.09
C THR A 8 22.73 30.19 -13.81
N SER A 9 21.89 29.31 -14.34
CA SER A 9 20.51 29.66 -14.72
C SER A 9 19.62 29.57 -13.48
N THR A 10 19.46 30.70 -12.82
CA THR A 10 18.34 31.03 -11.94
C THR A 10 17.04 31.02 -12.73
N HIS A 11 16.43 29.85 -12.87
CA HIS A 11 15.00 29.73 -13.11
C HIS A 11 14.40 28.95 -11.95
N ALA A 12 14.00 29.68 -10.91
CA ALA A 12 12.97 29.25 -9.98
C ALA A 12 11.61 29.23 -10.70
N GLY A 13 11.54 28.51 -11.82
CA GLY A 13 10.27 28.11 -12.41
C GLY A 13 9.76 26.97 -11.55
N ALA A 14 8.54 27.12 -11.02
CA ALA A 14 7.85 26.04 -10.35
C ALA A 14 8.00 24.77 -11.20
N LEU A 15 8.73 23.77 -10.66
CA LEU A 15 8.78 22.47 -11.30
C LEU A 15 7.33 22.02 -11.47
N PRO A 16 6.92 21.55 -12.67
CA PRO A 16 5.53 21.20 -12.92
C PRO A 16 5.03 20.28 -11.81
N ASP A 17 3.84 20.54 -11.26
CA ASP A 17 3.33 19.93 -10.02
C ASP A 17 3.44 18.39 -10.01
N CYS A 18 3.37 17.78 -11.19
CA CYS A 18 3.64 16.36 -11.43
C CYS A 18 4.99 15.88 -10.84
N ILE A 19 6.08 16.62 -11.07
CA ILE A 19 7.44 16.28 -10.60
C ILE A 19 7.55 16.42 -9.07
N LEU A 20 6.92 17.44 -8.51
CA LEU A 20 6.87 17.64 -7.05
C LEU A 20 6.06 16.53 -6.36
N SER A 21 4.99 16.06 -6.99
CA SER A 21 4.16 14.96 -6.47
C SER A 21 4.94 13.64 -6.40
N THR A 22 5.65 13.25 -7.47
CA THR A 22 6.47 12.03 -7.51
C THR A 22 7.68 12.09 -6.57
N GLN A 23 8.20 13.29 -6.28
CA GLN A 23 9.26 13.49 -5.30
C GLN A 23 8.81 13.31 -3.84
N ARG A 24 7.51 13.34 -3.55
CA ARG A 24 6.95 13.21 -2.20
C ARG A 24 6.44 11.81 -1.88
N VAL A 25 6.35 10.91 -2.87
CA VAL A 25 5.83 9.56 -2.67
C VAL A 25 6.86 8.71 -1.90
N GLU A 26 6.51 8.41 -0.65
CA GLU A 26 7.18 7.45 0.23
C GLU A 26 6.88 6.00 -0.20
N ARG A 27 7.45 5.01 0.51
CA ARG A 27 7.36 3.57 0.17
C ARG A 27 5.94 3.07 -0.14
N HIS A 28 4.92 3.65 0.50
CA HIS A 28 3.52 3.29 0.28
C HIS A 28 2.72 4.54 -0.08
N ASN A 29 1.91 4.44 -1.15
CA ASN A 29 0.91 5.44 -1.49
C ASN A 29 -0.18 5.46 -0.39
N VAL A 30 -0.81 6.62 -0.19
CA VAL A 30 -2.00 6.82 0.63
C VAL A 30 -3.06 5.75 0.39
N LEU A 31 -3.31 5.35 -0.86
CA LEU A 31 -4.26 4.28 -1.18
C LEU A 31 -3.89 2.95 -0.50
N VAL A 32 -2.61 2.57 -0.57
CA VAL A 32 -2.10 1.33 0.04
C VAL A 32 -2.20 1.40 1.56
N VAL A 33 -1.97 2.58 2.14
CA VAL A 33 -2.14 2.81 3.60
C VAL A 33 -3.59 2.61 4.01
N TYR A 34 -4.56 3.22 3.32
CA TYR A 34 -5.98 3.00 3.62
C TYR A 34 -6.40 1.55 3.44
N MET A 35 -5.93 0.89 2.38
CA MET A 35 -6.17 -0.53 2.17
C MET A 35 -5.60 -1.41 3.28
N THR A 36 -4.47 -1.02 3.87
CA THR A 36 -3.85 -1.72 5.01
C THR A 36 -4.76 -1.64 6.24
N PHE A 37 -5.29 -0.46 6.55
CA PHE A 37 -6.27 -0.33 7.63
C PHE A 37 -7.56 -1.11 7.35
N LEU A 38 -8.03 -1.06 6.10
CA LEU A 38 -9.24 -1.77 5.68
C LEU A 38 -9.11 -3.28 5.89
N ILE A 39 -7.99 -3.89 5.49
CA ILE A 39 -7.77 -5.33 5.69
C ILE A 39 -7.55 -5.69 7.16
N ILE A 40 -6.88 -4.84 7.95
CA ILE A 40 -6.69 -5.07 9.39
C ILE A 40 -8.06 -5.10 10.09
N ILE A 41 -8.91 -4.11 9.85
CA ILE A 41 -10.24 -4.02 10.46
C ILE A 41 -11.10 -5.21 10.05
N SER A 42 -11.12 -5.52 8.75
CA SER A 42 -11.84 -6.67 8.21
C SER A 42 -11.37 -8.00 8.84
N PHE A 43 -10.06 -8.21 8.92
CA PHE A 43 -9.48 -9.42 9.48
C PHE A 43 -9.81 -9.58 10.97
N VAL A 44 -9.75 -8.49 11.74
CA VAL A 44 -10.14 -8.50 13.16
C VAL A 44 -11.62 -8.84 13.31
N LEU A 45 -12.51 -8.20 12.54
CA LEU A 45 -13.94 -8.48 12.58
C LEU A 45 -14.23 -9.94 12.24
N LEU A 46 -13.70 -10.44 11.12
CA LEU A 46 -13.88 -11.83 10.67
C LEU A 46 -13.34 -12.85 11.68
N SER A 47 -12.12 -12.63 12.18
CA SER A 47 -11.45 -13.58 13.07
C SER A 47 -12.12 -13.63 14.44
N VAL A 48 -12.36 -12.47 15.07
CA VAL A 48 -12.97 -12.40 16.41
C VAL A 48 -14.40 -12.91 16.37
N SER A 49 -15.22 -12.44 15.42
CA SER A 49 -16.61 -12.90 15.31
C SER A 49 -16.70 -14.38 14.92
N GLY A 50 -15.85 -14.85 14.01
CA GLY A 50 -15.83 -16.24 13.56
C GLY A 50 -15.46 -17.20 14.68
N VAL A 51 -14.38 -16.89 15.43
CA VAL A 51 -13.96 -17.72 16.58
C VAL A 51 -15.05 -17.75 17.65
N LEU A 52 -15.65 -16.61 18.00
CA LEU A 52 -16.71 -16.56 19.01
C LEU A 52 -17.98 -17.32 18.57
N LEU A 53 -18.33 -17.28 17.28
CA LEU A 53 -19.46 -18.04 16.74
C LEU A 53 -19.23 -19.55 16.77
N VAL A 54 -18.02 -20.00 16.42
CA VAL A 54 -17.64 -21.43 16.49
C VAL A 54 -17.78 -21.97 17.91
N TYR A 55 -17.34 -21.19 18.90
CA TYR A 55 -17.38 -21.57 20.32
C TYR A 55 -18.61 -21.03 21.07
N ARG A 56 -19.69 -20.66 20.37
CA ARG A 56 -20.86 -20.01 20.98
C ARG A 56 -21.49 -20.79 22.13
N PHE A 57 -21.49 -22.12 22.04
CA PHE A 57 -22.04 -23.00 23.08
C PHE A 57 -21.09 -23.10 24.28
N THR A 58 -19.79 -23.15 24.05
CA THR A 58 -18.76 -23.17 25.11
C THR A 58 -18.77 -21.88 25.92
N PHE A 59 -18.98 -20.73 25.27
CA PHE A 59 -19.05 -19.42 25.93
C PHE A 59 -20.45 -19.06 26.44
N GLY A 60 -21.46 -19.91 26.25
CA GLY A 60 -22.83 -19.64 26.69
C GLY A 60 -23.41 -18.34 26.12
N LEU A 61 -23.10 -18.01 24.86
CA LEU A 61 -23.48 -16.74 24.27
C LEU A 61 -25.01 -16.63 24.15
N SER A 62 -25.54 -15.48 24.52
CA SER A 62 -26.96 -15.18 24.34
C SER A 62 -27.32 -15.09 22.85
N GLN A 63 -28.58 -15.30 22.52
CA GLN A 63 -29.06 -15.19 21.14
C GLN A 63 -28.77 -13.81 20.52
N GLY A 64 -28.91 -12.74 21.32
CA GLY A 64 -28.57 -11.38 20.88
C GLY A 64 -27.09 -11.20 20.57
N ALA A 65 -26.20 -11.79 21.38
CA ALA A 65 -24.76 -11.76 21.12
C ALA A 65 -24.40 -12.54 19.84
N VAL A 66 -25.02 -13.70 19.61
CA VAL A 66 -24.83 -14.48 18.38
C VAL A 66 -25.27 -13.69 17.14
N GLN A 67 -26.40 -12.99 17.20
CA GLN A 67 -26.87 -12.13 16.11
C GLN A 67 -25.91 -10.98 15.83
N ALA A 68 -25.43 -10.29 16.87
CA ALA A 68 -24.44 -9.22 16.71
C ALA A 68 -23.13 -9.72 16.10
N LEU A 69 -22.67 -10.91 16.51
CA LEU A 69 -21.46 -11.54 15.95
C LEU A 69 -21.65 -11.93 14.48
N LEU A 70 -22.81 -12.45 14.09
CA LEU A 70 -23.11 -12.74 12.68
C LEU A 70 -23.05 -11.47 11.83
N ILE A 71 -23.69 -10.38 12.29
CA ILE A 71 -23.64 -9.08 11.59
C ILE A 71 -22.19 -8.59 11.49
N ALA A 72 -21.43 -8.65 12.58
CA ALA A 72 -20.02 -8.26 12.58
C ALA A 72 -19.18 -9.12 11.61
N HIS A 73 -19.47 -10.42 11.52
CA HIS A 73 -18.81 -11.34 10.59
C HIS A 73 -19.11 -10.98 9.13
N ASP A 74 -20.38 -10.75 8.80
CA ASP A 74 -20.83 -10.40 7.45
C ASP A 74 -20.26 -9.03 7.01
N VAL A 75 -20.25 -8.04 7.91
CA VAL A 75 -19.61 -6.74 7.64
C VAL A 75 -18.11 -6.92 7.42
N GLY A 76 -17.45 -7.71 8.26
CA GLY A 76 -16.03 -8.06 8.10
C GLY A 76 -15.76 -8.71 6.75
N PHE A 77 -16.63 -9.63 6.31
CA PHE A 77 -16.55 -10.31 5.01
C PHE A 77 -16.71 -9.34 3.84
N VAL A 78 -17.71 -8.46 3.87
CA VAL A 78 -17.91 -7.45 2.81
C VAL A 78 -16.72 -6.51 2.72
N LEU A 79 -16.16 -6.06 3.85
CA LEU A 79 -14.94 -5.26 3.87
C LEU A 79 -13.75 -6.03 3.27
N ALA A 80 -13.59 -7.33 3.58
CA ALA A 80 -12.54 -8.16 2.98
C ALA A 80 -12.69 -8.23 1.46
N LEU A 81 -13.92 -8.39 0.95
CA LEU A 81 -14.17 -8.42 -0.49
C LEU A 81 -13.78 -7.09 -1.15
N ILE A 82 -14.16 -5.96 -0.56
CA ILE A 82 -13.75 -4.63 -1.06
C ILE A 82 -12.22 -4.52 -1.10
N PHE A 83 -11.52 -4.96 -0.04
CA PHE A 83 -10.06 -5.03 -0.05
C PHE A 83 -9.54 -5.86 -1.21
N VAL A 84 -10.04 -7.08 -1.39
CA VAL A 84 -9.58 -8.01 -2.43
C VAL A 84 -9.73 -7.39 -3.81
N PHE A 85 -10.89 -6.79 -4.12
CA PHE A 85 -11.09 -6.14 -5.42
C PHE A 85 -10.14 -4.96 -5.63
N LEU A 86 -9.99 -4.07 -4.64
CA LEU A 86 -9.06 -2.94 -4.73
C LEU A 86 -7.60 -3.41 -4.83
N HIS A 87 -7.26 -4.49 -4.15
CA HIS A 87 -5.91 -5.06 -4.14
C HIS A 87 -5.58 -5.70 -5.48
N LEU A 88 -6.48 -6.50 -6.04
CA LEU A 88 -6.30 -7.06 -7.36
C LEU A 88 -6.25 -5.97 -8.43
N PHE A 89 -7.12 -4.96 -8.35
CA PHE A 89 -7.08 -3.81 -9.26
C PHE A 89 -5.73 -3.08 -9.21
N ALA A 90 -5.23 -2.77 -8.01
CA ALA A 90 -3.94 -2.10 -7.85
C ALA A 90 -2.76 -2.98 -8.31
N SER A 91 -2.75 -4.27 -7.93
CA SER A 91 -1.65 -5.19 -8.21
C SER A 91 -1.57 -5.60 -9.68
N LEU A 92 -2.70 -5.74 -10.36
CA LEU A 92 -2.76 -6.13 -11.79
C LEU A 92 -2.61 -4.95 -12.75
N HIS A 93 -2.64 -3.71 -12.25
CA HIS A 93 -2.46 -2.53 -13.08
C HIS A 93 -1.08 -2.58 -13.80
N PRO A 94 -1.00 -2.33 -15.12
CA PRO A 94 0.25 -2.47 -15.90
C PRO A 94 1.44 -1.72 -15.32
N THR A 95 1.20 -0.54 -14.74
CA THR A 95 2.22 0.29 -14.06
C THR A 95 2.90 -0.42 -12.90
N ASN A 96 2.19 -1.33 -12.22
CA ASN A 96 2.66 -2.03 -11.02
C ASN A 96 3.21 -3.43 -11.32
N ARG A 97 3.31 -3.82 -12.60
CA ARG A 97 3.91 -5.12 -12.99
C ARG A 97 5.30 -5.36 -12.38
N PRO A 98 6.22 -4.37 -12.30
CA PRO A 98 7.50 -4.58 -11.62
C PRO A 98 7.35 -4.95 -10.14
N LEU A 99 6.39 -4.35 -9.42
CA LEU A 99 6.08 -4.73 -8.03
C LEU A 99 5.48 -6.13 -7.93
N LEU A 100 4.56 -6.48 -8.85
CA LEU A 100 3.95 -7.81 -8.87
C LEU A 100 5.01 -8.90 -9.11
N ASN A 101 5.91 -8.67 -10.07
CA ASN A 101 7.03 -9.55 -10.35
C ASN A 101 8.00 -9.62 -9.16
N ALA A 102 8.24 -8.50 -8.48
CA ALA A 102 9.07 -8.49 -7.27
C ALA A 102 8.43 -9.32 -6.15
N MET A 103 7.10 -9.25 -5.98
CA MET A 103 6.37 -9.97 -4.93
C MET A 103 6.46 -11.50 -5.08
N PHE A 104 6.41 -12.00 -6.33
CA PHE A 104 6.47 -13.44 -6.62
C PHE A 104 7.85 -13.94 -7.10
N GLY A 105 8.81 -13.03 -7.26
CA GLY A 105 10.13 -13.34 -7.80
C GLY A 105 11.24 -13.08 -6.78
N ASN A 106 12.11 -12.12 -7.10
CA ASN A 106 13.35 -11.87 -6.37
C ASN A 106 13.23 -10.78 -5.29
N GLY A 107 12.03 -10.23 -5.04
CA GLY A 107 11.83 -9.14 -4.08
C GLY A 107 12.42 -7.79 -4.48
N ARG A 108 12.88 -7.61 -5.73
CA ARG A 108 13.58 -6.40 -6.19
C ARG A 108 12.88 -5.77 -7.39
N VAL A 109 12.95 -4.45 -7.47
CA VAL A 109 12.44 -3.65 -8.60
C VAL A 109 13.58 -2.88 -9.27
N PRO A 110 13.50 -2.57 -10.57
CA PRO A 110 14.47 -1.71 -11.24
C PRO A 110 14.55 -0.32 -10.60
N LEU A 111 15.77 0.22 -10.47
CA LEU A 111 16.02 1.48 -9.76
C LEU A 111 15.40 2.68 -10.49
N ASP A 112 15.48 2.70 -11.81
CA ASP A 112 14.87 3.70 -12.70
C ASP A 112 13.34 3.76 -12.52
N TRP A 113 12.70 2.59 -12.41
CA TRP A 113 11.28 2.50 -12.12
C TRP A 113 10.97 2.98 -10.69
N ALA A 114 11.80 2.60 -9.71
CA ALA A 114 11.62 3.00 -8.33
C ALA A 114 11.79 4.52 -8.13
N GLU A 115 12.73 5.17 -8.83
CA GLU A 115 12.91 6.62 -8.76
C GLU A 115 11.69 7.38 -9.30
N LYS A 116 11.05 6.84 -10.34
CA LYS A 116 9.87 7.44 -10.95
C LYS A 116 8.63 7.42 -10.05
N TYR A 117 8.40 6.31 -9.33
CA TYR A 117 7.18 6.11 -8.52
C TYR A 117 7.39 6.30 -7.01
N PHE A 118 8.63 6.17 -6.52
CA PHE A 118 8.99 6.20 -5.10
C PHE A 118 10.21 7.12 -4.84
N GLY A 119 10.26 8.28 -5.50
CA GLY A 119 11.43 9.16 -5.49
C GLY A 119 11.89 9.58 -4.08
N ALA A 120 10.97 9.82 -3.13
CA ALA A 120 11.33 10.14 -1.74
C ALA A 120 12.04 8.97 -1.06
N PHE A 121 11.50 7.76 -1.22
CA PHE A 121 12.02 6.54 -0.62
C PHE A 121 13.42 6.20 -1.15
N VAL A 122 13.61 6.26 -2.47
CA VAL A 122 14.91 5.98 -3.10
C VAL A 122 15.96 7.02 -2.69
N ARG A 123 15.61 8.30 -2.63
CA ARG A 123 16.57 9.33 -2.15
C ARG A 123 17.03 9.09 -0.71
N ARG A 124 16.14 8.58 0.14
CA ARG A 124 16.44 8.33 1.55
C ARG A 124 17.20 7.01 1.79
N HIS A 125 16.92 5.96 1.02
CA HIS A 125 17.43 4.60 1.29
C HIS A 125 18.28 4.00 0.15
N GLY A 126 18.19 4.51 -1.08
CA GLY A 126 18.88 3.98 -2.27
C GLY A 126 20.41 4.09 -2.23
N ARG A 127 20.97 4.99 -1.42
CA ARG A 127 22.44 5.12 -1.23
C ARG A 127 23.10 4.00 -0.42
N ARG A 128 22.34 3.07 0.19
CA ARG A 128 22.91 2.01 1.04
C ARG A 128 23.09 0.65 0.33
N ALA A 129 22.70 0.53 -0.93
CA ALA A 129 22.64 -0.76 -1.65
C ALA A 129 23.83 -1.04 -2.60
N THR A 130 24.83 -0.15 -2.66
CA THR A 130 26.02 -0.28 -3.53
C THR A 130 27.33 -0.42 -2.74
N GLY A 131 27.31 -1.18 -1.65
CA GLY A 131 28.50 -1.58 -0.89
C GLY A 131 28.81 -3.05 -1.10
#